data_AF-A0A7J5EKH1-F1
#
_entry.id   AF-A0A7J5EKH1-F1
#
_cell.length_a   1.000
_cell.length_b   1.000
_cell.length_c   1.000
_cell.angle_alpha   90.00
_cell.angle_beta   90.00
_cell.angle_gamma   90.00
#
_symmetry.space_group_name_H-M   'P 1'
#
loop_
_entity.id
_entity.type
_entity.pdbx_description
1 polymer ?
#
loop_
_entity_poly.entity_id
_entity_poly.type
_entity_poly.pdbx_seq_one_letter_code
_entity_poly.pdbx_strand_id
1 'polypeptide(L)'
;MRLCSRRLHFSLVLYSVLVVLCAGGIALAQPPSHTLRFNPEDTVLVNLKDYIPDLLTDVRYATVNNFTKQILYPNDTLRARRVVAVRLAQVQKQARKDGYQIKVFDAYRPLSVQKLMWSIVPDERYVADPAKGSRHNRGCAVDLTLCDSSGVELDMGSDYDEFTERSSVTFLEMPDETLANRRRLASYMHANGFSVLPTEWWHFDVNGWEQFAILDE
;
A
#
# COMPACT_ATOMS: atom_id res chain seq x y z
N MET A 1 62.52 0.14 75.48
CA MET A 1 61.24 0.09 76.22
C MET A 1 60.09 -0.05 75.22
N ARG A 2 59.39 -1.18 75.31
CA ARG A 2 58.00 -1.53 74.90
C ARG A 2 57.39 -0.96 73.60
N LEU A 3 57.03 -1.91 72.73
CA LEU A 3 56.04 -1.80 71.65
C LEU A 3 54.65 -1.38 72.16
N CYS A 4 53.90 -0.63 71.37
CA CYS A 4 52.43 -0.67 71.39
C CYS A 4 51.88 -0.43 69.98
N SER A 5 51.56 -1.52 69.28
CA SER A 5 50.82 -1.54 68.04
C SER A 5 49.33 -1.35 68.36
N ARG A 6 48.72 -0.25 67.90
CA ARG A 6 47.26 -0.12 67.86
C ARG A 6 46.77 -0.58 66.49
N ARG A 7 46.20 -1.79 66.45
CA ARG A 7 45.42 -2.28 65.30
C ARG A 7 44.06 -1.57 65.31
N LEU A 8 43.77 -0.83 64.24
CA LEU A 8 42.44 -0.29 63.97
C LEU A 8 41.55 -1.43 63.46
N HIS A 9 40.48 -1.78 64.19
CA HIS A 9 39.43 -2.66 63.71
C HIS A 9 38.53 -1.88 62.75
N PHE A 10 38.60 -2.18 61.45
CA PHE A 10 37.59 -1.79 60.48
C PHE A 10 36.46 -2.85 60.52
N SER A 11 35.31 -2.50 61.08
CA SER A 11 34.09 -3.29 60.90
C SER A 11 33.60 -3.13 59.46
N LEU A 12 33.63 -4.21 58.70
CA LEU A 12 33.07 -4.30 57.36
C LEU A 12 31.54 -4.46 57.50
N VAL A 13 30.78 -3.38 57.32
CA VAL A 13 29.32 -3.47 57.16
C VAL A 13 29.05 -3.76 55.69
N LEU A 14 28.79 -5.03 55.34
CA LEU A 14 28.25 -5.39 54.03
C LEU A 14 26.82 -4.83 53.92
N TYR A 15 26.63 -3.74 53.19
CA TYR A 15 25.34 -3.39 52.64
C TYR A 15 25.13 -4.21 51.38
N SER A 16 24.35 -5.29 51.48
CA SER A 16 23.81 -6.01 50.33
C SER A 16 22.78 -5.10 49.64
N VAL A 17 23.21 -4.37 48.61
CA VAL A 17 22.30 -3.68 47.69
C VAL A 17 21.70 -4.76 46.78
N LEU A 18 20.47 -5.18 47.09
CA LEU A 18 19.67 -6.02 46.22
C LEU A 18 19.22 -5.16 45.02
N VAL A 19 19.97 -5.18 43.92
CA VAL A 19 19.51 -4.59 42.65
C VAL A 19 18.43 -5.51 42.09
N VAL A 20 17.17 -5.17 42.36
CA VAL A 20 16.03 -5.77 41.67
C VAL A 20 16.04 -5.22 40.24
N LEU A 21 16.61 -6.01 39.32
CA LEU A 21 16.43 -5.80 37.88
C LEU A 21 14.98 -6.16 37.55
N CYS A 22 14.06 -5.21 37.72
CA CYS A 22 12.77 -5.24 37.06
C CYS A 22 13.02 -5.11 35.55
N ALA A 23 13.18 -6.24 34.86
CA ALA A 23 13.04 -6.33 33.41
C ALA A 23 11.55 -6.18 33.04
N GLY A 24 10.97 -5.03 33.38
CA GLY A 24 9.67 -4.58 32.91
C GLY A 24 9.85 -3.88 31.57
N GLY A 25 10.20 -4.66 30.54
CA GLY A 25 10.04 -4.18 29.17
C GLY A 25 8.56 -3.94 28.96
N ILE A 26 8.15 -2.67 28.89
CA ILE A 26 6.83 -2.32 28.36
C ILE A 26 6.90 -2.68 26.88
N ALA A 27 6.55 -3.92 26.56
CA ALA A 27 6.15 -4.27 25.23
C ALA A 27 4.96 -3.36 24.92
N LEU A 28 5.17 -2.37 24.04
CA LEU A 28 4.05 -1.67 23.41
C LEU A 28 3.26 -2.76 22.70
N ALA A 29 2.16 -3.18 23.32
CA ALA A 29 1.25 -4.14 22.74
C ALA A 29 0.86 -3.61 21.37
N GLN A 30 1.25 -4.33 20.31
CA GLN A 30 0.66 -4.06 19.00
C GLN A 30 -0.84 -4.24 19.19
N PRO A 31 -1.67 -3.28 18.72
CA PRO A 31 -3.11 -3.47 18.78
C PRO A 31 -3.43 -4.84 18.18
N PRO A 32 -4.43 -5.58 18.72
CA PRO A 32 -4.78 -6.87 18.17
C PRO A 32 -4.97 -6.72 16.66
N SER A 33 -4.53 -7.70 15.87
CA SER A 33 -4.92 -7.78 14.47
C SER A 33 -6.42 -8.07 14.42
N HIS A 34 -7.22 -7.06 14.79
CA HIS A 34 -8.63 -7.00 14.51
C HIS A 34 -8.69 -7.09 13.01
N THR A 35 -9.18 -8.24 12.53
CA THR A 35 -9.91 -8.31 11.27
C THR A 35 -10.68 -7.01 11.16
N LEU A 36 -10.23 -6.10 10.30
CA LEU A 36 -10.96 -4.88 9.98
C LEU A 36 -12.35 -5.37 9.59
N ARG A 37 -13.32 -5.24 10.51
CA ARG A 37 -14.68 -5.69 10.25
C ARG A 37 -15.13 -4.85 9.08
N PHE A 38 -15.39 -5.51 7.95
CA PHE A 38 -16.00 -4.90 6.80
C PHE A 38 -17.24 -4.18 7.29
N ASN A 39 -17.22 -2.85 7.20
CA ASN A 39 -18.41 -2.05 7.37
C ASN A 39 -18.83 -1.63 5.95
N PRO A 40 -19.88 -2.24 5.37
CA PRO A 40 -20.39 -1.83 4.06
C PRO A 40 -20.80 -0.35 4.01
N GLU A 41 -21.09 0.24 5.17
CA GLU A 41 -21.39 1.67 5.35
C GLU A 41 -20.13 2.55 5.50
N ASP A 42 -18.92 2.01 5.30
CA ASP A 42 -17.70 2.81 5.27
C ASP A 42 -17.70 3.66 4.00
N THR A 43 -18.34 4.82 4.10
CA THR A 43 -18.39 5.86 3.06
C THR A 43 -17.16 6.76 3.08
N VAL A 44 -16.21 6.57 4.01
CA VAL A 44 -15.11 7.52 4.18
C VAL A 44 -13.99 7.24 3.19
N LEU A 45 -13.74 8.22 2.32
CA LEU A 45 -12.51 8.33 1.57
C LEU A 45 -11.44 9.01 2.42
N VAL A 46 -10.27 8.39 2.53
CA VAL A 46 -9.11 8.91 3.27
C VAL A 46 -7.94 9.13 2.33
N ASN A 47 -7.06 10.08 2.68
CA ASN A 47 -5.82 10.29 1.93
C ASN A 47 -4.84 9.14 2.21
N LEU A 48 -4.27 8.56 1.15
CA LEU A 48 -3.31 7.47 1.28
C LEU A 48 -2.02 7.91 2.01
N LYS A 49 -1.60 9.16 1.86
CA LYS A 49 -0.38 9.69 2.51
C LYS A 49 -0.53 9.82 4.03
N ASP A 50 -1.74 9.84 4.58
CA ASP A 50 -1.95 9.81 6.03
C ASP A 50 -1.57 8.44 6.63
N TYR A 51 -1.59 7.38 5.81
CA TYR A 51 -1.26 6.00 6.20
C TYR A 51 0.13 5.58 5.71
N ILE A 52 0.61 6.19 4.63
CA ILE A 52 1.91 5.95 4.01
C ILE A 52 2.57 7.30 3.69
N PRO A 53 3.21 7.98 4.66
CA PRO A 53 3.69 9.36 4.49
C PRO A 53 4.70 9.57 3.35
N ASP A 54 5.49 8.55 3.06
CA ASP A 54 6.52 8.51 2.03
C ASP A 54 6.07 7.69 0.80
N LEU A 55 4.76 7.60 0.55
CA LEU A 55 4.21 6.95 -0.63
C LEU A 55 4.72 7.63 -1.90
N LEU A 56 5.35 6.84 -2.78
CA LEU A 56 5.68 7.27 -4.13
C LEU A 56 4.39 7.37 -4.94
N THR A 57 4.25 8.45 -5.70
CA THR A 57 3.03 8.73 -6.47
C THR A 57 3.40 9.23 -7.86
N ASP A 58 2.67 8.75 -8.86
CA ASP A 58 2.64 9.31 -10.20
C ASP A 58 1.18 9.33 -10.64
N VAL A 59 0.42 10.33 -10.17
CA VAL A 59 -1.04 10.37 -10.37
C VAL A 59 -1.36 10.69 -11.82
N ARG A 60 -1.38 9.67 -12.67
CA ARG A 60 -1.36 9.77 -14.15
C ARG A 60 -2.51 10.63 -14.68
N TYR A 61 -3.69 10.52 -14.09
CA TYR A 61 -4.87 11.29 -14.49
C TYR A 61 -4.88 12.75 -13.99
N ALA A 62 -3.94 13.15 -13.12
CA ALA A 62 -3.67 14.56 -12.80
C ALA A 62 -2.67 15.21 -13.78
N THR A 63 -2.22 14.47 -14.79
CA THR A 63 -1.27 14.93 -15.81
C THR A 63 -1.82 14.65 -17.22
N VAL A 64 -1.08 15.03 -18.27
CA VAL A 64 -1.39 14.61 -19.65
C VAL A 64 -0.79 13.25 -20.01
N ASN A 65 0.01 12.65 -19.11
CA ASN A 65 0.63 11.35 -19.31
C ASN A 65 -0.36 10.22 -18.98
N ASN A 66 -1.43 10.12 -19.75
CA ASN A 66 -2.40 9.03 -19.66
C ASN A 66 -3.00 8.75 -21.04
N PHE A 67 -3.86 7.75 -21.16
CA PHE A 67 -4.44 7.35 -22.44
C PHE A 67 -5.36 8.41 -23.07
N THR A 68 -5.95 9.32 -22.28
CA THR A 68 -6.82 10.39 -22.79
C THR A 68 -6.06 11.62 -23.28
N LYS A 69 -4.77 11.75 -22.91
CA LYS A 69 -3.92 12.94 -23.15
C LYS A 69 -4.50 14.24 -22.58
N GLN A 70 -5.39 14.14 -21.60
CA GLN A 70 -6.02 15.26 -20.90
C GLN A 70 -5.79 15.14 -19.39
N ILE A 71 -5.80 16.28 -18.69
CA ILE A 71 -5.83 16.31 -17.23
C ILE A 71 -7.28 16.06 -16.80
N LEU A 72 -7.51 14.98 -16.06
CA LEU A 72 -8.84 14.56 -15.61
C LEU A 72 -9.06 14.83 -14.12
N TYR A 73 -7.99 14.83 -13.32
CA TYR A 73 -8.04 15.13 -11.89
C TYR A 73 -7.57 16.57 -11.63
N PRO A 74 -8.23 17.30 -10.71
CA PRO A 74 -7.87 18.68 -10.39
C PRO A 74 -6.58 18.78 -9.56
N ASN A 75 -6.12 17.69 -8.95
CA ASN A 75 -4.90 17.59 -8.16
C ASN A 75 -4.42 16.14 -8.09
N ASP A 76 -3.27 15.91 -7.46
CA ASP A 76 -2.60 14.62 -7.30
C ASP A 76 -2.92 13.93 -5.95
N THR A 77 -4.03 14.30 -5.29
CA THR A 77 -4.41 13.68 -4.01
C THR A 77 -5.02 12.31 -4.25
N LEU A 78 -4.31 11.26 -3.83
CA LEU A 78 -4.82 9.89 -3.84
C LEU A 78 -5.69 9.63 -2.61
N ARG A 79 -6.98 9.38 -2.86
CA ARG A 79 -7.95 8.96 -1.86
C ARG A 79 -8.34 7.51 -2.08
N ALA A 80 -8.71 6.80 -1.03
CA ALA A 80 -9.34 5.47 -1.13
C ALA A 80 -10.20 5.21 0.12
N ARG A 81 -10.96 4.12 0.11
CA ARG A 81 -11.60 3.64 1.35
C ARG A 81 -10.56 3.41 2.43
N ARG A 82 -10.93 3.63 3.70
CA ARG A 82 -10.01 3.39 4.82
C ARG A 82 -9.45 1.97 4.84
N VAL A 83 -10.27 0.97 4.50
CA VAL A 83 -9.80 -0.43 4.40
C VAL A 83 -8.66 -0.61 3.39
N VAL A 84 -8.73 0.09 2.24
CA VAL A 84 -7.68 0.07 1.22
C VAL A 84 -6.42 0.72 1.78
N ALA A 85 -6.53 1.92 2.36
CA ALA A 85 -5.38 2.65 2.91
C ALA A 85 -4.62 1.84 3.99
N VAL A 86 -5.35 1.22 4.92
CA VAL A 86 -4.74 0.40 5.99
C VAL A 86 -4.04 -0.84 5.42
N ARG A 87 -4.66 -1.54 4.46
CA ARG A 87 -4.07 -2.73 3.84
C ARG A 87 -2.86 -2.36 2.97
N LEU A 88 -2.93 -1.26 2.23
CA LEU A 88 -1.84 -0.78 1.40
C LEU A 88 -0.62 -0.37 2.24
N ALA A 89 -0.83 0.16 3.46
CA ALA A 89 0.27 0.40 4.39
C ALA A 89 0.99 -0.90 4.82
N GLN A 90 0.27 -2.03 4.92
CA GLN A 90 0.88 -3.33 5.17
C GLN A 90 1.64 -3.85 3.94
N VAL A 91 1.10 -3.65 2.74
CA VAL A 91 1.81 -3.95 1.46
C VAL A 91 3.14 -3.19 1.43
N GLN A 92 3.13 -1.88 1.67
CA GLN A 92 4.33 -1.05 1.70
C GLN A 92 5.34 -1.55 2.74
N LYS A 93 4.88 -1.93 3.94
CA LYS A 93 5.72 -2.48 5.01
C LYS A 93 6.35 -3.81 4.60
N GLN A 94 5.60 -4.67 3.90
CA GLN A 94 6.10 -5.95 3.43
C GLN A 94 7.13 -5.77 2.30
N ALA A 95 6.81 -4.95 1.29
CA ALA A 95 7.74 -4.63 0.20
C ALA A 95 9.08 -4.08 0.71
N ARG A 96 9.07 -3.24 1.75
CA ARG A 96 10.30 -2.68 2.36
C ARG A 96 11.22 -3.71 2.97
N LYS A 97 10.69 -4.81 3.50
CA LYS A 97 11.53 -5.87 4.06
C LYS A 97 12.43 -6.49 2.98
N ASP A 98 11.98 -6.45 1.74
CA ASP A 98 12.66 -7.01 0.59
C ASP A 98 13.39 -5.93 -0.23
N GLY A 99 13.48 -4.69 0.27
CA GLY A 99 14.18 -3.59 -0.38
C GLY A 99 13.38 -2.83 -1.44
N TYR A 100 12.05 -3.02 -1.50
CA TYR A 100 11.17 -2.36 -2.47
C TYR A 100 10.24 -1.33 -1.82
N GLN A 101 9.68 -0.46 -2.66
CA GLN A 101 8.60 0.45 -2.32
C GLN A 101 7.45 0.32 -3.32
N ILE A 102 6.25 0.76 -2.94
CA ILE A 102 5.13 0.85 -3.90
C ILE A 102 5.04 2.27 -4.45
N LYS A 103 4.64 2.39 -5.71
CA LYS A 103 4.25 3.66 -6.34
C LYS A 103 2.83 3.53 -6.86
N VAL A 104 1.96 4.47 -6.52
CA VAL A 104 0.55 4.46 -6.91
C VAL A 104 0.28 5.42 -8.07
N PHE A 105 -0.41 4.93 -9.09
CA PHE A 105 -0.83 5.66 -10.28
C PHE A 105 -2.26 6.20 -10.16
N ASP A 106 -3.16 5.38 -9.62
CA ASP A 106 -4.57 5.76 -9.40
C ASP A 106 -5.16 5.02 -8.20
N ALA A 107 -6.21 5.61 -7.62
CA ALA A 107 -6.97 5.03 -6.52
C ALA A 107 -8.46 5.38 -6.68
N TYR A 108 -9.06 6.14 -5.77
CA TYR A 108 -10.43 6.63 -5.97
C TYR A 108 -10.53 7.51 -7.23
N ARG A 109 -11.40 7.09 -8.14
CA ARG A 109 -11.75 7.82 -9.37
C ARG A 109 -13.22 8.22 -9.31
N PRO A 110 -13.58 9.51 -9.33
CA PRO A 110 -14.99 9.92 -9.37
C PRO A 110 -15.75 9.31 -10.55
N LEU A 111 -17.03 9.00 -10.35
CA LEU A 111 -17.88 8.44 -11.43
C LEU A 111 -17.99 9.41 -12.62
N SER A 112 -18.00 10.72 -12.36
CA SER A 112 -17.92 11.77 -13.37
C SER A 112 -16.67 11.66 -14.25
N VAL A 113 -15.51 11.35 -13.69
CA VAL A 113 -14.28 11.11 -14.45
C VAL A 113 -14.37 9.79 -15.24
N GLN A 114 -14.95 8.74 -14.66
CA GLN A 114 -15.21 7.48 -15.38
C GLN A 114 -16.09 7.70 -16.62
N LYS A 115 -17.15 8.53 -16.50
CA LYS A 115 -18.01 8.92 -17.63
C LYS A 115 -17.23 9.70 -18.69
N LEU A 116 -16.34 10.61 -18.27
CA LEU A 116 -15.47 11.34 -19.19
C LEU A 116 -14.53 10.40 -19.94
N MET A 117 -13.84 9.48 -19.24
CA MET A 117 -13.00 8.46 -19.87
C MET A 117 -13.77 7.61 -20.88
N TRP A 118 -14.96 7.15 -20.51
CA TRP A 118 -15.84 6.38 -21.39
C TRP A 118 -16.28 7.16 -22.63
N SER A 119 -16.52 8.47 -22.51
CA SER A 119 -16.85 9.31 -23.66
C SER A 119 -15.72 9.43 -24.69
N ILE A 120 -14.48 9.20 -24.26
CA ILE A 120 -13.27 9.24 -25.12
C ILE A 120 -12.97 7.84 -25.67
N VAL A 121 -13.05 6.82 -24.82
CA VAL A 121 -12.82 5.41 -25.17
C VAL A 121 -14.01 4.56 -24.69
N PRO A 122 -15.07 4.41 -25.49
CA PRO A 122 -16.26 3.64 -25.13
C PRO A 122 -16.07 2.15 -25.43
N ASP A 123 -15.06 1.54 -24.80
CA ASP A 123 -14.69 0.14 -24.99
C ASP A 123 -14.50 -0.54 -23.63
N GLU A 124 -15.41 -1.44 -23.26
CA GLU A 124 -15.43 -2.12 -21.97
C GLU A 124 -14.20 -3.02 -21.76
N ARG A 125 -13.43 -3.32 -22.81
CA ARG A 125 -12.15 -4.04 -22.69
C ARG A 125 -11.07 -3.20 -22.01
N TYR A 126 -11.20 -1.87 -22.02
CA TYR A 126 -10.17 -0.92 -21.57
C TYR A 126 -10.68 0.07 -20.52
N VAL A 127 -11.96 0.45 -20.60
CA VAL A 127 -12.56 1.43 -19.71
C VAL A 127 -13.87 0.84 -19.21
N ALA A 128 -14.05 0.71 -17.90
CA ALA A 128 -15.30 0.15 -17.35
C ALA A 128 -16.53 0.99 -17.76
N ASP A 129 -17.62 0.31 -18.12
CA ASP A 129 -18.90 0.95 -18.44
C ASP A 129 -19.44 1.70 -17.21
N PRO A 130 -19.56 3.04 -17.27
CA PRO A 130 -20.02 3.85 -16.14
C PRO A 130 -21.46 3.53 -15.71
N ALA A 131 -22.28 2.86 -16.55
CA ALA A 131 -23.60 2.38 -16.15
C ALA A 131 -23.54 1.28 -15.07
N LYS A 132 -22.45 0.50 -15.04
CA LYS A 132 -22.17 -0.55 -14.06
C LYS A 132 -21.28 -0.04 -12.90
N GLY A 133 -20.61 1.09 -13.12
CA GLY A 133 -19.55 1.62 -12.27
C GLY A 133 -18.25 0.83 -12.42
N SER A 134 -17.25 1.22 -11.64
CA SER A 134 -15.96 0.55 -11.53
C SER A 134 -15.50 0.46 -10.08
N ARG A 135 -14.50 -0.38 -9.83
CA ARG A 135 -13.95 -0.55 -8.47
C ARG A 135 -13.23 0.70 -7.97
N HIS A 136 -12.70 1.53 -8.88
CA HIS A 136 -12.14 2.83 -8.54
C HIS A 136 -13.18 3.80 -7.99
N ASN A 137 -14.38 3.91 -8.59
CA ASN A 137 -15.45 4.79 -8.05
C ASN A 137 -16.10 4.24 -6.78
N ARG A 138 -15.83 3.00 -6.39
CA ARG A 138 -16.15 2.47 -5.05
C ARG A 138 -15.08 2.81 -4.00
N GLY A 139 -13.95 3.36 -4.42
CA GLY A 139 -12.77 3.61 -3.59
C GLY A 139 -12.06 2.32 -3.15
N CYS A 140 -12.27 1.23 -3.91
CA CYS A 140 -11.86 -0.13 -3.55
C CYS A 140 -10.70 -0.68 -4.39
N ALA A 141 -10.34 0.02 -5.47
CA ALA A 141 -9.23 -0.33 -6.35
C ALA A 141 -8.02 0.58 -6.15
N VAL A 142 -6.84 0.05 -6.49
CA VAL A 142 -5.58 0.80 -6.58
C VAL A 142 -4.79 0.30 -7.79
N ASP A 143 -4.26 1.23 -8.56
CA ASP A 143 -3.33 0.96 -9.66
C ASP A 143 -1.92 1.31 -9.19
N LEU A 144 -1.00 0.35 -9.20
CA LEU A 144 0.33 0.54 -8.63
C LEU A 144 1.41 -0.33 -9.26
N THR A 145 2.66 0.05 -9.02
CA THR A 145 3.86 -0.72 -9.35
C THR A 145 4.80 -0.85 -8.14
N LEU A 146 5.87 -1.63 -8.31
CA LEU A 146 7.00 -1.68 -7.40
C LEU A 146 8.13 -0.77 -7.88
N CYS A 147 8.83 -0.18 -6.93
CA CYS A 147 10.08 0.52 -7.14
C CYS A 147 11.19 -0.13 -6.30
N ASP A 148 12.43 -0.02 -6.76
CA ASP A 148 13.60 -0.34 -5.96
C ASP A 148 13.80 0.67 -4.81
N SER A 149 14.87 0.49 -4.03
CA SER A 149 15.19 1.35 -2.89
C SER A 149 15.58 2.78 -3.26
N SER A 150 15.85 3.06 -4.55
CA SER A 150 16.12 4.39 -5.08
C SER A 150 14.87 5.08 -5.64
N GLY A 151 13.73 4.38 -5.66
CA GLY A 151 12.46 4.88 -6.21
C GLY A 151 12.33 4.70 -7.72
N VAL A 152 13.21 3.91 -8.34
CA VAL A 152 13.12 3.56 -9.77
C VAL A 152 12.13 2.41 -9.94
N GLU A 153 11.20 2.56 -10.87
CA GLU A 153 10.19 1.53 -11.17
C GLU A 153 10.86 0.25 -11.68
N LEU A 154 10.37 -0.89 -11.19
CA LEU A 154 10.78 -2.17 -11.74
C LEU A 154 10.12 -2.37 -13.12
N ASP A 155 10.81 -3.05 -14.03
CA ASP A 155 10.22 -3.43 -15.31
C ASP A 155 9.08 -4.44 -15.09
N MET A 156 7.88 -4.03 -15.51
CA MET A 156 6.66 -4.82 -15.47
C MET A 156 6.22 -5.28 -16.87
N GLY A 157 6.98 -4.98 -17.92
CA GLY A 157 6.80 -5.52 -19.28
C GLY A 157 5.78 -4.78 -20.15
N SER A 158 4.96 -3.92 -19.57
CA SER A 158 4.15 -2.92 -20.27
C SER A 158 4.06 -1.66 -19.41
N ASP A 159 3.77 -0.51 -20.01
CA ASP A 159 3.47 0.71 -19.25
C ASP A 159 2.10 0.58 -18.56
N TYR A 160 1.87 1.41 -17.55
CA TYR A 160 0.53 1.66 -17.04
C TYR A 160 -0.39 2.21 -18.14
N ASP A 161 -1.68 1.85 -18.11
CA ASP A 161 -2.67 2.18 -19.15
C ASP A 161 -2.31 1.64 -20.56
N GLU A 162 -1.44 0.64 -20.67
CA GLU A 162 -1.18 0.01 -21.96
C GLU A 162 -2.31 -0.96 -22.36
N PHE A 163 -3.04 -0.63 -23.42
CA PHE A 163 -4.20 -1.37 -23.92
C PHE A 163 -3.83 -2.53 -24.87
N THR A 164 -2.90 -3.39 -24.44
CA THR A 164 -2.47 -4.58 -25.18
C THR A 164 -2.51 -5.84 -24.31
N GLU A 165 -2.44 -7.02 -24.91
CA GLU A 165 -2.39 -8.30 -24.17
C GLU A 165 -1.17 -8.38 -23.23
N ARG A 166 -0.10 -7.61 -23.48
CA ARG A 166 1.07 -7.54 -22.60
C ARG A 166 0.69 -7.15 -21.18
N SER A 167 -0.38 -6.38 -21.00
CA SER A 167 -0.84 -5.94 -19.68
C SER A 167 -1.52 -7.05 -18.87
N SER A 168 -1.97 -8.11 -19.52
CA SER A 168 -2.58 -9.28 -18.85
C SER A 168 -1.59 -9.98 -17.93
N VAL A 169 -2.05 -10.40 -16.74
CA VAL A 169 -1.25 -11.23 -15.82
C VAL A 169 -0.97 -12.62 -16.38
N THR A 170 -1.72 -13.06 -17.39
CA THR A 170 -1.53 -14.34 -18.08
C THR A 170 -0.61 -14.26 -19.30
N PHE A 171 -0.14 -13.06 -19.67
CA PHE A 171 0.85 -12.90 -20.72
C PHE A 171 2.24 -13.25 -20.19
N LEU A 172 2.82 -14.34 -20.70
CA LEU A 172 4.08 -14.91 -20.21
C LEU A 172 5.26 -14.72 -21.18
N GLU A 173 5.05 -14.14 -22.35
CA GLU A 173 6.09 -13.90 -23.36
C GLU A 173 6.93 -12.66 -23.02
N MET A 174 7.60 -12.70 -21.86
CA MET A 174 8.40 -11.62 -21.29
C MET A 174 9.67 -12.19 -20.64
N PRO A 175 10.70 -11.34 -20.38
CA PRO A 175 11.85 -11.77 -19.59
C PRO A 175 11.45 -12.33 -18.21
N ASP A 176 12.19 -13.33 -17.72
CA ASP A 176 11.90 -13.98 -16.44
C ASP A 176 11.89 -13.01 -15.26
N GLU A 177 12.75 -11.99 -15.29
CA GLU A 177 12.82 -10.94 -14.28
C GLU A 177 11.54 -10.10 -14.25
N THR A 178 11.02 -9.72 -15.42
CA THR A 178 9.75 -9.00 -15.57
C THR A 178 8.59 -9.82 -14.98
N LEU A 179 8.53 -11.13 -15.27
CA LEU A 179 7.53 -12.03 -14.69
C LEU A 179 7.70 -12.18 -13.18
N ALA A 180 8.94 -12.21 -12.68
CA ALA A 180 9.23 -12.25 -11.25
C ALA A 180 8.77 -10.96 -10.54
N ASN A 181 8.93 -9.80 -11.17
CA ASN A 181 8.46 -8.51 -10.65
C ASN A 181 6.93 -8.47 -10.51
N ARG A 182 6.19 -8.91 -11.55
CA ARG A 182 4.73 -9.04 -11.49
C ARG A 182 4.28 -9.98 -10.38
N ARG A 183 4.89 -11.17 -10.27
CA ARG A 183 4.59 -12.14 -9.20
C ARG A 183 4.90 -11.58 -7.82
N ARG A 184 5.96 -10.79 -7.68
CA ARG A 184 6.33 -10.15 -6.42
C ARG A 184 5.29 -9.13 -5.98
N LEU A 185 4.90 -8.22 -6.88
CA LEU A 185 3.83 -7.25 -6.61
C LEU A 185 2.53 -7.97 -6.22
N ALA A 186 2.09 -8.93 -7.05
CA ALA A 186 0.88 -9.70 -6.78
C ALA A 186 0.94 -10.46 -5.45
N SER A 187 2.11 -11.01 -5.09
CA SER A 187 2.28 -11.70 -3.81
C SER A 187 2.06 -10.78 -2.61
N TYR A 188 2.64 -9.57 -2.62
CA TYR A 188 2.42 -8.59 -1.54
C TYR A 188 0.95 -8.16 -1.47
N MET A 189 0.33 -7.89 -2.62
CA MET A 189 -1.07 -7.48 -2.69
C MET A 189 -2.01 -8.60 -2.19
N HIS A 190 -1.85 -9.83 -2.68
CA HIS A 190 -2.65 -10.98 -2.28
C HIS A 190 -2.51 -11.30 -0.78
N ALA A 191 -1.28 -11.24 -0.24
CA ALA A 191 -1.04 -11.45 1.19
C ALA A 191 -1.78 -10.45 2.09
N ASN A 192 -2.16 -9.29 1.55
CA ASN A 192 -2.84 -8.22 2.27
C ASN A 192 -4.31 -8.05 1.85
N GLY A 193 -4.89 -9.07 1.22
CA GLY A 193 -6.32 -9.13 0.93
C GLY A 193 -6.76 -8.28 -0.27
N PHE A 194 -5.89 -8.17 -1.27
CA PHE A 194 -6.24 -7.69 -2.60
C PHE A 194 -6.29 -8.86 -3.59
N SER A 195 -6.94 -8.65 -4.74
CA SER A 195 -6.94 -9.55 -5.88
C SER A 195 -6.59 -8.77 -7.14
N VAL A 196 -5.71 -9.31 -7.98
CA VAL A 196 -5.33 -8.68 -9.25
C VAL A 196 -6.44 -8.83 -10.30
N LEU A 197 -6.66 -7.81 -11.12
CA LEU A 197 -7.50 -7.92 -12.31
C LEU A 197 -6.74 -8.70 -13.40
N PRO A 198 -7.30 -9.78 -13.98
CA PRO A 198 -6.54 -10.62 -14.90
C PRO A 198 -6.00 -9.89 -16.15
N THR A 199 -6.69 -8.85 -16.61
CA THR A 199 -6.31 -8.08 -17.80
C THR A 199 -5.26 -7.01 -17.54
N GLU A 200 -4.97 -6.68 -16.27
CA GLU A 200 -4.15 -5.51 -15.89
C GLU A 200 -3.24 -5.85 -14.70
N TRP A 201 -1.93 -5.98 -14.94
CA TRP A 201 -0.96 -6.36 -13.91
C TRP A 201 -0.85 -5.34 -12.76
N TRP A 202 -1.23 -4.09 -12.99
CA TRP A 202 -1.16 -2.99 -12.02
C TRP A 202 -2.41 -2.87 -11.15
N HIS A 203 -3.54 -3.44 -11.57
CA HIS A 203 -4.84 -3.16 -10.97
C HIS A 203 -5.20 -4.18 -9.90
N PHE A 204 -5.47 -3.70 -8.69
CA PHE A 204 -5.81 -4.54 -7.56
C PHE A 204 -7.05 -4.05 -6.81
N ASP A 205 -7.98 -4.98 -6.61
CA ASP A 205 -9.21 -4.76 -5.87
C ASP A 205 -9.06 -5.27 -4.44
N VAL A 206 -9.55 -4.53 -3.45
CA VAL A 206 -9.72 -5.09 -2.10
C VAL A 206 -10.78 -6.19 -2.14
N ASN A 207 -10.49 -7.34 -1.50
CA ASN A 207 -11.45 -8.45 -1.48
C ASN A 207 -12.77 -8.01 -0.82
N GLY A 208 -13.91 -8.30 -1.47
CA GLY A 208 -15.24 -7.88 -1.02
C GLY A 208 -15.66 -6.47 -1.47
N TRP A 209 -14.97 -5.89 -2.45
CA TRP A 209 -15.28 -4.58 -3.04
C TRP A 209 -16.74 -4.44 -3.49
N GLU A 210 -17.41 -5.54 -3.83
CA GLU A 210 -18.79 -5.59 -4.31
C GLU A 210 -19.79 -5.02 -3.29
N GLN A 211 -19.42 -5.03 -2.00
CA GLN A 211 -20.26 -4.57 -0.90
C GLN A 211 -20.26 -3.04 -0.74
N PHE A 212 -19.33 -2.33 -1.39
CA PHE A 212 -19.18 -0.88 -1.22
C PHE A 212 -19.96 -0.12 -2.29
N ALA A 213 -20.67 0.93 -1.90
CA ALA A 213 -21.39 1.79 -2.83
C ALA A 213 -20.43 2.55 -3.80
N ILE A 214 -20.95 2.85 -4.99
CA ILE A 214 -20.32 3.78 -5.95
C ILE A 214 -20.42 5.21 -5.38
N LEU A 215 -19.37 6.00 -5.55
CA LEU A 215 -19.27 7.40 -5.14
C LEU A 215 -19.01 8.34 -6.32
N ASP A 216 -19.35 9.61 -6.14
CA ASP A 216 -19.03 10.70 -7.08
C ASP A 216 -18.77 11.98 -6.27
N GLU A 217 -17.66 11.99 -5.51
CA GLU A 217 -17.23 13.04 -4.56
C GLU A 217 -16.04 13.87 -5.03
#